data_AF-A0A930YZN2-F1
#
_entry.id   AF-A0A930YZN2-F1
#
_cell.length_a   1.000
_cell.length_b   1.000
_cell.length_c   1.000
_cell.angle_alpha   90.00
_cell.angle_beta   90.00
_cell.angle_gamma   90.00
#
_symmetry.space_group_name_H-M   'P 1'
#
loop_
_entity.id
_entity.type
_entity.pdbx_description
1 polymer ?
#
loop_
_entity_poly.entity_id
_entity_poly.type
_entity_poly.pdbx_seq_one_letter_code
_entity_poly.pdbx_strand_id
1 'polypeptide(L)'
;MTFSTAHIALTAIVTGLLAIPLTYWLLRPRHWIDVAAIALVTAASVFLWRKSANMGQLNDDGLSPLSANDWLAPVLTYVFLGVYAAFRPPADPQRFGRLRALLTVVSLVVNVATI
;
A
#
# COMPACT_ATOMS: atom_id res chain seq x y z
N MET A 1 18.57 -2.81 10.26
CA MET A 1 19.15 -1.99 9.19
C MET A 1 18.20 -0.84 8.87
N THR A 2 18.63 0.18 8.14
CA THR A 2 17.74 1.29 7.74
C THR A 2 17.87 1.55 6.24
N PHE A 3 16.76 1.88 5.60
CA PHE A 3 16.70 2.09 4.15
C PHE A 3 16.84 3.56 3.78
N SER A 4 17.40 3.86 2.62
CA SER A 4 17.45 5.23 2.13
C SER A 4 16.04 5.72 1.78
N THR A 5 15.80 7.04 1.87
CA THR A 5 14.51 7.62 1.46
C THR A 5 14.19 7.32 -0.01
N ALA A 6 15.22 7.29 -0.87
CA ALA A 6 15.07 6.98 -2.29
C ALA A 6 14.60 5.53 -2.51
N HIS A 7 15.15 4.58 -1.74
CA HIS A 7 14.69 3.19 -1.77
C HIS A 7 13.21 3.11 -1.37
N ILE A 8 12.84 3.69 -0.22
CA ILE A 8 11.46 3.70 0.27
C ILE A 8 10.50 4.34 -0.75
N ALA A 9 10.92 5.45 -1.38
CA ALA A 9 10.15 6.11 -2.43
C ALA A 9 9.94 5.19 -3.65
N LEU A 10 10.97 4.46 -4.07
CA LEU A 10 10.86 3.49 -5.17
C LEU A 10 9.86 2.38 -4.84
N THR A 11 9.94 1.78 -3.64
CA THR A 11 8.99 0.76 -3.16
C THR A 11 7.54 1.29 -3.20
N ALA A 12 7.32 2.51 -2.71
CA ALA A 12 6.02 3.16 -2.73
C ALA A 12 5.50 3.41 -4.15
N ILE A 13 6.36 3.90 -5.06
CA ILE A 13 6.02 4.15 -6.46
C ILE A 13 5.62 2.83 -7.14
N VAL A 14 6.40 1.76 -6.98
CA VAL A 14 6.08 0.45 -7.56
C VAL A 14 4.73 -0.05 -7.04
N THR A 15 4.47 0.07 -5.74
CA THR A 15 3.18 -0.33 -5.15
C THR A 15 2.01 0.48 -5.76
N GLY A 16 2.17 1.79 -5.90
CA GLY A 16 1.17 2.66 -6.53
C GLY A 16 0.93 2.34 -8.00
N LEU A 17 2.00 2.08 -8.77
CA LEU A 17 1.89 1.71 -10.18
C LEU A 17 1.17 0.38 -10.37
N LEU A 18 1.38 -0.61 -9.49
CA LEU A 18 0.65 -1.87 -9.52
C LEU A 18 -0.84 -1.71 -9.15
N ALA A 19 -1.20 -0.70 -8.36
CA ALA A 19 -2.59 -0.43 -8.03
C ALA A 19 -3.41 0.05 -9.24
N ILE A 20 -2.78 0.69 -10.23
CA ILE A 20 -3.44 1.22 -11.43
C ILE A 20 -4.15 0.11 -12.24
N PRO A 21 -3.46 -0.92 -12.77
CA PRO A 21 -4.10 -1.97 -13.56
C PRO A 21 -5.13 -2.77 -12.75
N LEU A 22 -4.88 -2.99 -11.46
CA LEU A 22 -5.82 -3.69 -10.58
C LEU A 22 -7.11 -2.91 -10.37
N THR A 23 -7.01 -1.59 -10.22
CA THR A 23 -8.17 -0.70 -10.11
C THR A 23 -8.99 -0.72 -11.39
N TYR A 24 -8.35 -0.62 -12.56
CA TYR A 24 -9.06 -0.71 -13.84
C TYR A 24 -9.75 -2.06 -14.03
N TRP A 25 -9.05 -3.15 -13.72
CA TRP A 25 -9.57 -4.51 -13.86
C TRP A 25 -10.80 -4.74 -12.97
N LEU A 26 -10.72 -4.35 -11.69
CA LEU A 26 -11.74 -4.72 -10.71
C LEU A 26 -12.89 -3.71 -10.62
N LEU A 27 -12.60 -2.40 -10.62
CA LEU A 27 -13.63 -1.38 -10.45
C LEU A 27 -14.25 -0.92 -11.77
N ARG A 28 -13.53 -1.06 -12.90
CA ARG A 28 -13.92 -0.49 -14.20
C ARG A 28 -14.37 0.98 -14.05
N PRO A 29 -13.48 1.84 -13.51
CA PRO A 29 -13.86 3.19 -13.11
C PRO A 29 -14.27 4.03 -14.32
N ARG A 30 -15.28 4.89 -14.13
CA ARG A 30 -15.72 5.86 -15.15
C ARG A 30 -14.75 7.04 -15.29
N HIS A 31 -14.07 7.40 -14.20
CA HIS A 31 -13.18 8.56 -14.16
C HIS A 31 -11.78 8.14 -13.73
N TRP A 32 -10.76 8.60 -14.46
CA TRP A 32 -9.36 8.30 -14.16
C TRP A 32 -8.91 8.82 -12.79
N ILE A 33 -9.61 9.84 -12.25
CA ILE A 33 -9.36 10.42 -10.94
C ILE A 33 -9.49 9.37 -9.82
N ASP A 34 -10.42 8.41 -9.93
CA ASP A 34 -10.56 7.34 -8.93
C ASP A 34 -9.31 6.44 -8.92
N VAL A 35 -8.78 6.15 -10.10
CA VAL A 35 -7.55 5.35 -10.27
C VAL A 35 -6.35 6.08 -9.71
N ALA A 36 -6.19 7.36 -10.06
CA ALA A 36 -5.09 8.18 -9.57
C ALA A 36 -5.14 8.33 -8.04
N ALA A 37 -6.33 8.53 -7.47
CA ALA A 37 -6.51 8.62 -6.02
C ALA A 37 -6.15 7.30 -5.32
N ILE A 38 -6.64 6.16 -5.79
CA ILE A 38 -6.33 4.85 -5.20
C ILE A 38 -4.83 4.54 -5.30
N ALA A 39 -4.21 4.80 -6.46
CA ALA A 39 -2.77 4.61 -6.65
C ALA A 39 -1.95 5.50 -5.70
N LEU A 40 -2.33 6.78 -5.58
CA LEU A 40 -1.67 7.74 -4.71
C LEU A 40 -1.84 7.37 -3.23
N VAL A 41 -3.04 7.01 -2.79
CA VAL A 41 -3.32 6.59 -1.39
C VAL A 41 -2.53 5.32 -1.05
N THR A 42 -2.46 4.37 -1.97
CA THR A 42 -1.68 3.14 -1.80
C THR A 42 -0.18 3.47 -1.65
N ALA A 43 0.39 4.23 -2.59
CA ALA A 43 1.79 4.63 -2.52
C ALA A 43 2.11 5.46 -1.27
N ALA A 44 1.25 6.43 -0.92
CA ALA A 44 1.41 7.27 0.25
C ALA A 44 1.39 6.45 1.54
N SER A 45 0.51 5.46 1.66
CA SER A 45 0.46 4.59 2.85
C SER A 45 1.78 3.86 3.08
N VAL A 46 2.39 3.31 2.02
CA VAL A 46 3.69 2.62 2.09
C VAL A 46 4.79 3.61 2.41
N PHE A 47 4.87 4.73 1.68
CA PHE A 47 5.92 5.72 1.87
C PHE A 47 5.90 6.29 3.28
N LEU A 48 4.74 6.73 3.76
CA LEU A 48 4.60 7.35 5.08
C LEU A 48 4.96 6.35 6.18
N TRP A 49 4.41 5.13 6.13
CA TRP A 49 4.73 4.12 7.13
C TRP A 49 6.22 3.77 7.13
N ARG A 50 6.76 3.38 5.97
CA ARG A 50 8.15 2.96 5.87
C ARG A 50 9.09 4.08 6.20
N LYS A 51 8.77 5.34 5.88
CA LYS A 51 9.60 6.49 6.25
C LYS A 51 9.57 6.75 7.76
N SER A 52 8.40 6.67 8.39
CA SER A 52 8.23 6.91 9.83
C SER A 52 8.81 5.79 10.70
N ALA A 53 8.66 4.53 10.27
CA ALA A 53 9.09 3.35 10.99
C ALA A 53 10.46 2.81 10.52
N ASN A 54 11.26 3.62 9.81
CA ASN A 54 12.58 3.22 9.32
C ASN A 54 13.64 3.23 10.43
N MET A 55 13.49 2.35 11.42
CA MET A 55 14.41 2.19 12.53
C MET A 55 14.96 0.77 12.58
N GLY A 56 16.25 0.64 12.90
CA GLY A 56 16.92 -0.66 12.90
C GLY A 56 16.23 -1.69 13.80
N GLN A 57 15.66 -1.26 14.93
CA GLN A 57 14.94 -2.11 15.88
C GLN A 57 13.64 -2.72 15.33
N LEU A 58 12.99 -2.06 14.36
CA LEU A 58 11.76 -2.57 13.73
C LEU A 58 12.04 -3.34 12.45
N ASN A 59 13.17 -3.07 11.79
CA ASN A 59 13.57 -3.79 10.58
C ASN A 59 14.33 -5.09 10.90
N ASP A 60 15.08 -5.11 12.01
CA ASP A 60 15.84 -6.28 12.48
C ASP A 60 15.34 -6.70 13.87
N ASP A 61 14.03 -6.81 14.03
CA ASP A 61 13.38 -7.12 15.31
C ASP A 61 13.54 -8.59 15.76
N GLY A 62 14.29 -9.39 15.01
CA GLY A 62 14.52 -10.81 15.27
C GLY A 62 13.37 -11.73 14.84
N LEU A 63 12.28 -11.18 14.28
CA LEU A 63 11.21 -11.96 13.70
C LEU A 63 11.61 -12.42 12.29
N SER A 64 11.94 -13.71 12.16
CA SER A 64 12.27 -14.32 10.88
C SER A 64 11.07 -15.13 10.35
N PRO A 65 10.72 -15.04 9.06
CA PRO A 65 11.41 -14.30 7.99
C PRO A 65 10.97 -12.84 7.80
N LEU A 66 9.91 -12.38 8.47
CA LEU A 66 9.30 -11.06 8.27
C LEU A 66 9.25 -10.27 9.57
N SER A 67 9.72 -9.03 9.52
CA SER A 67 9.68 -8.11 10.65
C SER A 67 8.27 -7.59 10.93
N ALA A 68 8.06 -7.06 12.13
CA ALA A 68 6.84 -6.34 12.51
C ALA A 68 6.56 -5.17 11.56
N ASN A 69 7.61 -4.55 11.02
CA ASN A 69 7.47 -3.45 10.06
C ASN A 69 6.88 -3.94 8.73
N ASP A 70 7.25 -5.14 8.29
CA ASP A 70 6.75 -5.77 7.07
C ASP A 70 5.28 -6.17 7.20
N TRP A 71 4.88 -6.61 8.39
CA TRP A 71 3.49 -6.93 8.69
C TRP A 71 2.59 -5.69 8.81
N LEU A 72 3.11 -4.59 9.37
CA LEU A 72 2.29 -3.41 9.64
C LEU A 72 2.13 -2.49 8.41
N ALA A 73 3.10 -2.47 7.49
CA ALA A 73 3.01 -1.73 6.24
C ALA A 73 1.73 -2.00 5.41
N PRO A 74 1.38 -3.26 5.08
CA PRO A 74 0.15 -3.57 4.34
C PRO A 74 -1.11 -3.26 5.14
N VAL A 75 -1.08 -3.40 6.47
CA VAL A 75 -2.23 -3.05 7.33
C VAL A 75 -2.54 -1.55 7.20
N LEU A 76 -1.52 -0.68 7.14
CA LEU A 76 -1.75 0.74 6.90
C LEU A 76 -2.30 1.01 5.49
N THR A 77 -1.86 0.27 4.47
CA THR A 77 -2.51 0.33 3.15
C THR A 77 -3.99 -0.02 3.23
N TYR A 78 -4.35 -1.10 3.94
CA TYR A 78 -5.74 -1.46 4.16
C TYR A 78 -6.50 -0.33 4.86
N VAL A 79 -5.97 0.23 5.96
CA VAL A 79 -6.63 1.31 6.71
C VAL A 79 -6.81 2.57 5.86
N PHE A 80 -5.77 3.03 5.17
CA PHE A 80 -5.80 4.24 4.34
C PHE A 80 -6.84 4.14 3.22
N LEU A 81 -6.92 3.00 2.54
CA LEU A 81 -7.96 2.77 1.52
C LEU A 81 -9.38 2.75 2.13
N GLY A 82 -9.53 2.29 3.37
CA GLY A 82 -10.80 2.38 4.10
C GLY A 82 -11.19 3.82 4.42
N VAL A 83 -10.24 4.62 4.90
CA VAL A 83 -10.44 6.06 5.13
C VAL A 83 -10.82 6.76 3.84
N TYR A 84 -10.10 6.51 2.74
CA TYR A 84 -10.44 7.04 1.42
C TYR A 84 -11.88 6.71 1.01
N ALA A 85 -12.30 5.45 1.16
CA ALA A 85 -13.65 5.02 0.83
C ALA A 85 -14.74 5.65 1.72
N ALA A 86 -14.42 6.00 2.96
CA ALA A 86 -15.35 6.71 3.84
C ALA A 86 -15.64 8.14 3.34
N PHE A 87 -14.65 8.81 2.76
CA PHE A 87 -14.83 10.14 2.16
C PHE A 87 -15.35 10.11 0.73
N ARG A 88 -15.04 9.04 -0.01
CA ARG A 88 -15.48 8.85 -1.39
C ARG A 88 -16.08 7.46 -1.56
N PRO A 89 -17.35 7.27 -1.17
CA PRO A 89 -18.01 5.97 -1.22
C PRO A 89 -17.92 5.33 -2.61
N PRO A 90 -17.44 4.08 -2.72
CA PRO A 90 -17.33 3.41 -4.01
C PRO A 90 -18.70 3.06 -4.57
N ALA A 91 -18.86 3.15 -5.89
CA ALA A 91 -20.10 2.77 -6.57
C ALA A 91 -20.47 1.28 -6.35
N ASP A 92 -19.46 0.40 -6.19
CA ASP A 92 -19.62 -1.00 -5.82
C ASP A 92 -18.74 -1.31 -4.59
N PRO A 93 -19.32 -1.30 -3.37
CA PRO A 93 -18.59 -1.57 -2.14
C PRO A 93 -17.95 -2.96 -2.09
N GLN A 94 -18.55 -3.97 -2.73
CA GLN A 94 -18.03 -5.33 -2.69
C GLN A 94 -16.77 -5.45 -3.54
N ARG A 95 -16.78 -4.90 -4.76
CA ARG A 95 -15.59 -4.85 -5.62
C ARG A 95 -14.50 -3.99 -5.01
N PHE A 96 -14.85 -2.87 -4.39
CA PHE A 96 -13.86 -2.06 -3.66
C PHE A 96 -13.26 -2.82 -2.48
N GLY A 97 -14.07 -3.56 -1.70
CA GLY A 97 -13.56 -4.41 -0.62
C GLY A 97 -12.55 -5.45 -1.11
N ARG A 98 -12.82 -6.09 -2.26
CA ARG A 98 -11.88 -7.01 -2.92
C ARG A 98 -10.62 -6.30 -3.39
N LEU A 99 -10.74 -5.10 -3.99
CA LEU A 99 -9.58 -4.31 -4.42
C LEU A 99 -8.70 -3.95 -3.22
N ARG A 100 -9.32 -3.46 -2.15
CA ARG A 100 -8.65 -3.07 -0.90
C ARG A 100 -7.86 -4.24 -0.30
N ALA A 101 -8.47 -5.43 -0.25
CA ALA A 101 -7.79 -6.64 0.18
C ALA A 101 -6.62 -7.01 -0.75
N LEU A 102 -6.81 -6.94 -2.07
CA LEU A 102 -5.77 -7.26 -3.05
C LEU A 102 -4.59 -6.29 -2.97
N LEU A 103 -4.84 -4.98 -2.86
CA LEU A 103 -3.80 -3.96 -2.72
C LEU A 103 -3.04 -4.08 -1.39
N THR A 104 -3.67 -4.62 -0.36
CA THR A 104 -3.01 -4.97 0.91
C THR A 104 -2.02 -6.11 0.70
N VAL A 105 -2.40 -7.15 -0.06
CA VAL A 105 -1.49 -8.24 -0.42
C VAL A 105 -0.35 -7.75 -1.32
N VAL A 106 -0.64 -6.91 -2.31
CA VAL A 106 0.39 -6.29 -3.16
C VAL A 106 1.35 -5.46 -2.32
N SER A 107 0.83 -4.64 -1.41
CA SER A 107 1.65 -3.87 -0.48
C SER A 107 2.58 -4.78 0.32
N LEU A 108 2.09 -5.88 0.89
CA LEU A 108 2.92 -6.85 1.61
C LEU A 108 4.03 -7.41 0.73
N VAL A 109 3.68 -7.95 -0.44
CA VAL A 109 4.64 -8.60 -1.35
C VAL A 109 5.72 -7.62 -1.81
N VAL A 110 5.34 -6.41 -2.22
CA VAL A 110 6.29 -5.40 -2.68
C VAL A 110 7.20 -4.95 -1.54
N ASN A 111 6.64 -4.74 -0.35
CA ASN A 111 7.41 -4.34 0.82
C ASN A 111 8.47 -5.40 1.18
N VAL A 112 8.07 -6.66 1.28
CA VAL A 112 8.98 -7.79 1.60
C VAL A 112 10.03 -8.03 0.51
N ALA A 113 9.67 -7.84 -0.77
CA ALA A 113 10.59 -8.09 -1.87
C ALA A 113 11.64 -6.98 -2.06
N THR A 114 11.39 -5.77 -1.53
CA THR A 114 12.25 -4.61 -1.78
C THR A 114 13.00 -4.15 -0.55
N ILE A 115 12.36 -4.14 0.62
CA ILE A 115 12.87 -3.62 1.89
C ILE A 115 13.33 -4.79 2.74
#